data_AF-X1E995-F1
#
_entry.id   AF-X1E995-F1
#
_cell.length_a   1.000
_cell.length_b   1.000
_cell.length_c   1.000
_cell.angle_alpha   90.00
_cell.angle_beta   90.00
_cell.angle_gamma   90.00
#
_symmetry.space_group_name_H-M   'P 1'
#
loop_
_entity.id
_entity.type
_entity.pdbx_description
1 polymer ?
#
loop_
_entity_poly.entity_id
_entity_poly.type
_entity_poly.pdbx_seq_one_letter_code
_entity_poly.pdbx_strand_id
1 'polypeptide(L)'
;MVFKIYYRGYILIRLKVIGTEWEVVKRLKTGMKYKDPAIRDQIIMRISEAEHPRVGTKYLVWPMLEFSWAIDDYLIGVSHILRGSDLIKEDIIEAFIWDHFGWKKAEFIHYGRLNFSGLSKNEENLLSKTKARNNITNGTYRG
;
A
#
# COMPACT_ATOMS: atom_id res chain seq x y z
N MET A 1 -6.57 -23.53 -10.12
CA MET A 1 -7.25 -22.86 -9.00
C MET A 1 -7.63 -21.45 -9.43
N VAL A 2 -8.84 -20.98 -9.11
CA VAL A 2 -9.33 -19.64 -9.45
C VAL A 2 -9.38 -18.86 -8.15
N PHE A 3 -8.55 -17.84 -8.01
CA PHE A 3 -8.55 -17.03 -6.78
C PHE A 3 -9.47 -15.82 -6.95
N LYS A 4 -10.27 -15.56 -5.92
CA LYS A 4 -11.03 -14.32 -5.79
C LYS A 4 -10.11 -13.29 -5.13
N ILE A 5 -10.24 -12.01 -5.50
CA ILE A 5 -9.52 -10.89 -4.89
C ILE A 5 -10.51 -10.08 -4.03
N TYR A 6 -10.06 -9.60 -2.88
CA TYR A 6 -10.82 -8.63 -2.10
C TYR A 6 -10.48 -7.22 -2.55
N TYR A 7 -11.49 -6.48 -3.02
CA TYR A 7 -11.40 -5.03 -3.18
C TYR A 7 -12.72 -4.36 -2.81
N ARG A 8 -12.65 -3.19 -2.15
CA ARG A 8 -13.79 -2.53 -1.51
C ARG A 8 -14.75 -1.83 -2.50
N GLY A 9 -14.45 -1.91 -3.79
CA GLY A 9 -15.36 -1.76 -4.92
C GLY A 9 -15.22 -2.98 -5.85
N TYR A 10 -16.34 -3.48 -6.37
CA TYR A 10 -16.44 -4.76 -7.07
C TYR A 10 -15.64 -4.83 -8.40
N ILE A 11 -14.32 -4.96 -8.35
CA ILE A 11 -13.50 -5.37 -9.49
C ILE A 11 -13.07 -6.82 -9.25
N LEU A 12 -13.72 -7.75 -9.93
CA LEU A 12 -13.39 -9.17 -9.84
C LEU A 12 -12.29 -9.48 -10.86
N ILE A 13 -11.03 -9.26 -10.49
CA ILE A 13 -9.90 -9.68 -11.33
C ILE A 13 -9.70 -11.18 -11.11
N ARG A 14 -10.03 -11.98 -12.13
CA ARG A 14 -9.81 -13.42 -12.11
C ARG A 14 -8.33 -13.71 -12.38
N LEU A 15 -7.56 -13.99 -11.33
CA LEU A 15 -6.16 -14.39 -11.48
C LEU A 15 -6.02 -15.91 -11.42
N LYS A 16 -5.37 -16.47 -12.43
CA LYS A 16 -4.81 -17.82 -12.37
C LYS A 16 -3.42 -17.70 -11.74
N VAL A 17 -3.32 -18.08 -10.47
CA VAL A 17 -2.08 -18.13 -9.71
C VAL A 17 -1.78 -19.59 -9.38
N ILE A 18 -0.51 -19.99 -9.33
CA ILE A 18 -0.08 -21.36 -8.98
C ILE A 18 1.11 -21.20 -8.04
N GLY A 19 0.93 -21.46 -6.74
CA GLY A 19 1.95 -21.33 -5.70
C GLY A 19 1.37 -20.94 -4.33
N THR A 20 2.21 -20.84 -3.31
CA THR A 20 1.85 -20.47 -1.92
C THR A 20 2.31 -19.06 -1.55
N GLU A 21 2.04 -18.64 -0.31
CA GLU A 21 2.61 -17.40 0.25
C GLU A 21 4.15 -17.39 0.07
N TRP A 22 4.71 -16.21 -0.26
CA TRP A 22 6.11 -15.97 -0.61
C TRP A 22 6.63 -16.50 -1.96
N GLU A 23 5.96 -17.48 -2.58
CA GLU A 23 6.42 -18.04 -3.85
C GLU A 23 6.00 -17.20 -5.06
N VAL A 24 4.81 -16.61 -4.99
CA VAL A 24 4.20 -15.93 -6.14
C VAL A 24 3.67 -14.56 -5.80
N VAL A 25 4.05 -13.60 -6.65
CA VAL A 25 3.59 -12.22 -6.59
C VAL A 25 3.20 -11.74 -7.98
N LYS A 26 2.29 -10.76 -8.04
CA LYS A 26 2.02 -10.00 -9.27
C LYS A 26 2.77 -8.69 -9.22
N ARG A 27 3.43 -8.37 -10.32
CA ARG A 27 4.22 -7.15 -10.50
C ARG A 27 3.62 -6.29 -11.60
N LEU A 28 3.69 -4.98 -11.41
CA LEU A 28 3.39 -4.00 -12.44
C LEU A 28 4.59 -3.91 -13.37
N LYS A 29 4.41 -4.11 -14.68
CA LYS A 29 5.52 -4.08 -15.63
C LYS A 29 5.91 -2.63 -15.97
N THR A 30 6.65 -1.98 -15.08
CA THR A 30 7.19 -0.63 -15.28
C THR A 30 8.51 -0.67 -16.05
N GLY A 31 9.28 -1.74 -15.89
CA GLY A 31 10.58 -1.94 -16.54
C GLY A 31 11.76 -1.71 -15.60
N MET A 32 12.89 -2.33 -15.96
CA MET A 32 14.06 -2.44 -15.07
C MET A 32 15.05 -1.27 -15.17
N LYS A 33 14.78 -0.28 -16.03
CA LYS A 33 15.73 0.81 -16.34
C LYS A 33 15.60 2.02 -15.41
N TYR A 34 14.58 2.08 -14.56
CA TYR A 34 14.40 3.21 -13.64
C TYR A 34 15.59 3.37 -12.71
N LYS A 35 16.02 4.62 -12.43
CA LYS A 35 17.12 4.87 -11.49
C LYS A 35 16.76 4.36 -10.09
N ASP A 36 15.55 4.69 -9.64
CA ASP A 36 15.01 4.19 -8.38
C ASP A 36 14.62 2.70 -8.53
N PRO A 37 15.26 1.79 -7.77
CA PRO A 37 14.92 0.36 -7.82
C PRO A 37 13.52 0.06 -7.30
N ALA A 38 12.96 0.89 -6.42
CA ALA A 38 11.64 0.65 -5.84
C ALA A 38 10.50 0.90 -6.83
N ILE A 39 10.78 1.55 -7.97
CA ILE A 39 9.83 1.75 -9.07
C ILE A 39 9.86 0.56 -10.05
N ARG A 40 10.98 -0.18 -10.11
CA ARG A 40 11.20 -1.27 -11.08
C ARG A 40 10.33 -2.46 -10.74
N ASP A 41 9.46 -2.83 -11.66
CA ASP A 41 8.60 -4.01 -11.60
C ASP A 41 7.99 -4.23 -10.20
N GLN A 42 7.41 -3.16 -9.64
CA GLN A 42 6.89 -3.12 -8.27
C GLN A 42 5.82 -4.19 -8.06
N ILE A 43 5.88 -4.86 -6.90
CA ILE A 43 4.87 -5.84 -6.50
C ILE A 43 3.55 -5.11 -6.21
N ILE A 44 2.47 -5.53 -6.85
CA ILE A 44 1.13 -4.94 -6.71
C ILE A 44 0.13 -5.87 -6.06
N MET A 45 0.40 -7.18 -6.02
CA MET A 45 -0.42 -8.14 -5.27
C MET A 45 0.45 -9.29 -4.78
N ARG A 46 0.06 -9.87 -3.65
CA ARG A 46 0.70 -11.03 -3.04
C ARG A 46 -0.33 -12.07 -2.59
N ILE A 47 0.11 -13.30 -2.44
CA ILE A 47 -0.64 -14.31 -1.68
C ILE A 47 -0.46 -14.04 -0.19
N SER A 48 -1.52 -14.17 0.61
CA SER A 48 -1.41 -14.28 2.06
C SER A 48 -2.49 -15.22 2.58
N GLU A 49 -2.05 -16.20 3.39
CA GLU A 49 -2.91 -17.24 3.96
C GLU A 49 -3.48 -16.85 5.33
N ALA A 50 -3.04 -15.70 5.86
CA ALA A 50 -3.54 -15.15 7.11
C ALA A 50 -5.05 -14.84 7.03
N GLU A 51 -5.77 -15.17 8.11
CA GLU A 51 -7.19 -14.89 8.22
C GLU A 51 -7.44 -13.38 8.31
N HIS A 52 -8.33 -12.86 7.45
CA HIS A 52 -8.69 -11.45 7.46
C HIS A 52 -9.91 -11.18 8.36
N PRO A 53 -9.86 -10.19 9.27
CA PRO A 53 -10.88 -10.01 10.31
C PRO A 53 -12.32 -9.75 9.80
N ARG A 54 -12.49 -9.33 8.55
CA ARG A 54 -13.81 -9.08 7.93
C ARG A 54 -14.31 -10.16 6.98
N VAL A 55 -13.40 -10.91 6.36
CA VAL A 55 -13.75 -11.81 5.25
C VAL A 55 -13.20 -13.23 5.44
N GLY A 56 -12.63 -13.50 6.62
CA GLY A 56 -12.00 -14.76 6.96
C GLY A 56 -10.95 -15.14 5.93
N THR A 57 -11.04 -16.39 5.47
CA THR A 57 -10.14 -17.01 4.48
C THR A 57 -10.71 -17.01 3.06
N LYS A 58 -11.76 -16.22 2.79
CA LYS A 58 -12.45 -16.19 1.49
C LYS A 58 -11.54 -15.77 0.33
N TYR A 59 -10.52 -14.97 0.62
CA TYR A 59 -9.60 -14.41 -0.37
C TYR A 59 -8.16 -14.74 0.03
N LEU A 60 -7.38 -15.21 -0.94
CA LEU A 60 -5.97 -15.56 -0.75
C LEU A 60 -5.02 -14.57 -1.42
N VAL A 61 -5.52 -13.80 -2.39
CA VAL A 61 -4.72 -12.78 -3.10
C VAL A 61 -5.12 -11.41 -2.59
N TRP A 62 -4.12 -10.67 -2.12
CA TRP A 62 -4.27 -9.37 -1.49
C TRP A 62 -3.50 -8.30 -2.27
N PRO A 63 -4.11 -7.13 -2.51
CA PRO A 63 -3.43 -6.03 -3.16
C PRO A 63 -2.37 -5.42 -2.23
N MET A 64 -1.33 -4.88 -2.84
CA MET A 64 -0.42 -3.94 -2.18
C MET A 64 -1.07 -2.57 -2.09
N LEU A 65 -0.49 -1.71 -1.25
CA LEU A 65 -1.06 -0.41 -0.89
C LEU A 65 -1.34 0.46 -2.11
N GLU A 66 -0.38 0.56 -3.02
CA GLU A 66 -0.44 1.40 -4.21
C GLU A 66 -1.52 0.94 -5.19
N PHE A 67 -1.72 -0.38 -5.32
CA PHE A 67 -2.79 -0.94 -6.16
C PHE A 67 -4.17 -0.77 -5.54
N SER A 68 -4.24 -0.82 -4.21
CA SER A 68 -5.45 -0.45 -3.51
C SER A 68 -5.78 1.01 -3.79
N TRP A 69 -4.95 1.94 -3.33
CA TRP A 69 -5.22 3.38 -3.46
C TRP A 69 -5.60 3.81 -4.87
N ALA A 70 -4.85 3.37 -5.89
CA ALA A 70 -5.17 3.68 -7.28
C ALA A 70 -6.63 3.33 -7.67
N ILE A 71 -7.15 2.19 -7.21
CA ILE A 71 -8.51 1.78 -7.53
C ILE A 71 -9.52 2.52 -6.64
N ASP A 72 -9.32 2.58 -5.32
CA ASP A 72 -10.27 3.24 -4.42
C ASP A 72 -10.42 4.73 -4.78
N ASP A 73 -9.31 5.44 -5.00
CA ASP A 73 -9.31 6.87 -5.26
C ASP A 73 -10.01 7.19 -6.58
N TYR A 74 -9.82 6.36 -7.60
CA TYR A 74 -10.55 6.49 -8.86
C TYR A 74 -12.05 6.20 -8.68
N LEU A 75 -12.41 5.10 -8.02
CA LEU A 75 -13.80 4.68 -7.84
C LEU A 75 -14.62 5.66 -6.98
N ILE A 76 -13.97 6.30 -6.01
CA ILE A 76 -14.59 7.31 -5.13
C ILE A 76 -14.62 8.68 -5.81
N GLY A 77 -13.88 8.87 -6.91
CA GLY A 77 -13.83 10.13 -7.65
C GLY A 77 -12.96 11.18 -6.96
N VAL A 78 -11.88 10.76 -6.32
CA VAL A 78 -10.91 11.65 -5.66
C VAL A 78 -10.30 12.58 -6.70
N SER A 79 -10.29 13.88 -6.39
CA SER A 79 -9.67 14.90 -7.25
C SER A 79 -8.28 15.31 -6.76
N HIS A 80 -8.06 15.34 -5.44
CA HIS A 80 -6.81 15.74 -4.81
C HIS A 80 -6.46 14.79 -3.67
N ILE A 81 -5.22 14.31 -3.64
CA ILE A 81 -4.69 13.39 -2.64
C ILE A 81 -3.68 14.16 -1.79
N LEU A 82 -4.01 14.35 -0.51
CA LEU A 82 -3.16 15.01 0.48
C LEU A 82 -2.36 13.94 1.24
N ARG A 83 -1.04 13.92 1.08
CA ARG A 83 -0.19 12.89 1.69
C ARG A 83 1.18 13.40 2.14
N GLY A 84 1.85 12.62 2.98
CA GLY A 84 3.21 12.93 3.42
C GLY A 84 4.22 12.83 2.27
N SER A 85 5.26 13.68 2.29
CA SER A 85 6.35 13.66 1.31
C SER A 85 7.17 12.36 1.31
N ASP A 86 7.03 11.53 2.36
CA ASP A 86 7.61 10.19 2.43
C ASP A 86 6.97 9.20 1.44
N LEU A 87 5.80 9.55 0.90
CA LEU A 87 5.01 8.66 0.05
C LEU A 87 5.06 9.02 -1.45
N ILE A 88 6.05 9.81 -1.88
CA ILE A 88 6.20 10.25 -3.28
C ILE A 88 6.41 9.06 -4.23
N LYS A 89 7.13 8.02 -3.79
CA LYS A 89 7.39 6.84 -4.61
C LYS A 89 6.09 6.10 -4.94
N GLU A 90 5.21 5.96 -3.95
CA GLU A 90 3.91 5.31 -4.10
C GLU A 90 3.02 6.08 -5.08
N ASP A 91 3.09 7.41 -5.17
CA ASP A 91 2.37 8.20 -6.19
C ASP A 91 2.75 7.82 -7.60
N ILE A 92 4.03 7.56 -7.83
CA ILE A 92 4.53 7.18 -9.14
C ILE A 92 3.94 5.82 -9.54
N ILE A 93 3.88 4.86 -8.61
CA ILE A 93 3.29 3.54 -8.85
C ILE A 93 1.79 3.67 -9.11
N GLU A 94 1.09 4.44 -8.29
CA GLU A 94 -0.34 4.72 -8.41
C GLU A 94 -0.67 5.38 -9.76
N ALA A 95 0.13 6.36 -10.19
CA ALA A 95 0.00 6.99 -11.50
C ALA A 95 0.21 6.01 -12.67
N PHE A 96 1.17 5.07 -12.56
CA PHE A 96 1.34 4.02 -13.58
C PHE A 96 0.12 3.11 -13.67
N ILE A 97 -0.54 2.82 -12.54
CA ILE A 97 -1.74 2.00 -12.52
C ILE A 97 -2.88 2.74 -13.23
N TRP A 98 -3.08 4.03 -12.94
CA TRP A 98 -4.04 4.85 -13.67
C TRP A 98 -3.75 4.95 -15.17
N ASP A 99 -2.49 5.13 -15.56
CA ASP A 99 -2.09 5.13 -16.98
C ASP A 99 -2.45 3.80 -17.65
N HIS A 100 -2.23 2.68 -16.98
CA HIS A 100 -2.54 1.35 -17.50
C HIS A 100 -4.05 1.16 -17.75
N PHE A 101 -4.89 1.73 -16.89
CA PHE A 101 -6.34 1.67 -17.04
C PHE A 101 -6.92 2.81 -17.91
N GLY A 102 -6.09 3.78 -18.33
CA GLY A 102 -6.55 4.97 -19.06
C GLY A 102 -7.41 5.90 -18.20
N TRP A 103 -7.21 5.90 -16.88
CA TRP A 103 -7.99 6.70 -15.93
C TRP A 103 -7.40 8.09 -15.76
N LYS A 104 -8.28 9.06 -15.45
CA LYS A 104 -7.87 10.41 -15.10
C LYS A 104 -7.16 10.38 -13.73
N LYS A 105 -5.95 10.93 -13.68
CA LYS A 105 -5.15 11.04 -12.45
C LYS A 105 -5.70 12.12 -11.53
N ALA A 106 -5.72 11.84 -10.23
CA ALA A 106 -5.90 12.85 -9.19
C ALA A 106 -4.61 13.68 -9.03
N GLU A 107 -4.75 14.88 -8.45
CA GLU A 107 -3.60 15.75 -8.13
C GLU A 107 -3.00 15.34 -6.78
N PHE A 108 -1.68 15.11 -6.74
CA PHE A 108 -0.98 14.83 -5.50
C PHE A 108 -0.47 16.11 -4.85
N ILE A 109 -0.81 16.32 -3.58
CA ILE A 109 -0.34 17.44 -2.76
C ILE A 109 0.40 16.88 -1.56
N HIS A 110 1.70 17.20 -1.48
CA HIS A 110 2.57 16.71 -0.41
C HIS A 110 2.75 17.71 0.71
N TYR A 111 2.66 17.22 1.94
CA TYR A 111 3.08 17.95 3.13
C TYR A 111 4.31 17.30 3.78
N GLY A 112 5.15 18.13 4.40
CA GLY A 112 6.33 17.65 5.12
C GLY A 112 5.96 16.86 6.37
N ARG A 113 6.85 15.96 6.81
CA ARG A 113 6.65 15.21 8.04
C ARG A 113 6.57 16.15 9.24
N LEU A 114 5.49 16.02 10.02
CA LEU A 114 5.35 16.73 11.29
C LEU A 114 6.35 16.16 12.32
N ASN A 115 7.15 17.03 12.91
CA ASN A 115 8.06 16.72 14.00
C ASN A 115 7.81 17.69 15.15
N PHE A 116 7.66 17.16 16.37
CA PHE A 116 7.48 17.98 17.57
C PHE A 116 8.81 18.10 18.32
N SER A 117 9.35 19.32 18.39
CA SER A 117 10.49 19.63 19.24
C SER A 117 10.11 19.47 20.72
N GLY A 118 10.94 18.79 21.51
CA GLY A 118 10.75 18.61 22.96
C GLY A 118 10.07 17.32 23.41
N LEU A 119 9.30 16.65 22.54
CA LEU A 119 8.90 15.26 22.77
C LEU A 119 10.08 14.32 22.48
N SER A 120 10.92 14.69 21.51
CA SER A 120 12.16 13.98 21.19
C SER A 120 13.27 14.27 22.20
N LYS A 121 13.13 13.85 23.45
CA LYS A 121 14.31 13.69 24.31
C LYS A 121 15.13 12.55 23.68
N ASN A 122 16.27 12.88 23.06
CA ASN A 122 17.24 11.98 22.40
C ASN A 122 17.09 11.76 20.87
N GLU A 123 16.58 12.73 20.09
CA GLU A 123 16.43 12.59 18.61
C GLU A 123 15.53 11.43 18.15
N GLU A 124 14.71 10.89 19.05
CA GLU A 124 13.80 9.79 18.75
C GLU A 124 12.48 10.27 18.17
N ASN A 125 12.06 9.68 17.05
CA ASN A 125 10.79 9.91 16.38
C ASN A 125 9.64 9.21 17.13
N LEU A 126 9.03 9.91 18.09
CA LEU A 126 7.94 9.40 18.91
C LEU A 126 6.63 9.16 18.14
N LEU A 127 6.50 9.64 16.90
CA LEU A 127 5.35 9.37 16.03
C LEU A 127 5.48 8.02 15.30
N SER A 128 6.51 7.22 15.59
CA SER A 128 6.65 5.86 15.06
C SER A 128 5.59 4.93 15.64
N LYS A 129 4.70 4.42 14.77
CA LYS A 129 3.66 3.44 15.13
C LYS A 129 4.23 2.18 15.77
N THR A 130 5.33 1.66 15.20
CA THR A 130 6.00 0.45 15.72
C THR A 130 6.55 0.68 17.12
N LYS A 131 7.19 1.84 17.35
CA LYS A 131 7.74 2.17 18.66
C LYS A 131 6.64 2.36 19.72
N ALA A 132 5.58 3.09 19.37
CA ALA A 132 4.42 3.26 20.25
C ALA A 132 3.81 1.89 20.62
N ARG A 133 3.59 1.01 19.63
CA ARG A 133 3.11 -0.36 19.87
C ARG A 133 4.03 -1.15 20.81
N ASN A 134 5.33 -1.12 20.58
CA ASN A 134 6.29 -1.84 21.42
C ASN A 134 6.32 -1.30 22.85
N ASN A 135 6.25 0.02 23.02
CA ASN A 135 6.22 0.64 24.36
C ASN A 135 4.94 0.31 25.14
N ILE A 136 3.78 0.21 24.47
CA ILE A 136 2.55 -0.27 25.09
C ILE A 136 2.69 -1.75 25.46
N THR A 137 3.21 -2.57 24.53
CA THR A 137 3.38 -4.02 24.75
C THR A 137 4.33 -4.31 25.91
N ASN A 138 5.38 -3.50 26.09
CA ASN A 138 6.35 -3.62 27.17
C ASN A 138 5.90 -2.98 28.49
N GLY A 139 4.70 -2.39 28.56
CA GLY A 139 4.17 -1.74 29.75
C GLY A 139 4.78 -0.37 30.06
N THR A 140 5.64 0.17 29.19
CA THR A 140 6.18 1.53 29.30
C THR A 140 5.07 2.57 29.15
N TYR A 141 4.12 2.34 28.24
CA TYR A 141 2.92 3.16 28.05
C TYR A 141 1.68 2.37 28.49
N ARG A 142 0.68 3.07 29.04
CA ARG A 142 -0.56 2.44 29.53
C ARG A 142 -1.56 2.12 28.41
N GLY A 143 -1.45 2.80 27.27
CA GLY A 143 -2.35 2.70 26.12
C GLY A 143 -2.15 3.85 25.15
#